data_AF-A0A2P0QLW6-F1
#
_entry.id   AF-A0A2P0QLW6-F1
#
_cell.length_a   1.000
_cell.length_b   1.000
_cell.length_c   1.000
_cell.angle_alpha   90.00
_cell.angle_beta   90.00
_cell.angle_gamma   90.00
#
_symmetry.space_group_name_H-M   'P 1'
#
loop_
_entity.id
_entity.type
_entity.pdbx_description
1 polymer ?
#
loop_
_entity_poly.entity_id
_entity_poly.type
_entity_poly.pdbx_seq_one_letter_code
_entity_poly.pdbx_strand_id
1 'polypeptide(L)'
;DLPLILCTYDPAIMEAGIAHVKDRRPLLYAATRDNWKEMAELAILYNCPLVVSAPQDISLLRSLTKTLVDYGVSDLVLDPGTAMEPNLATTIHNFSQVRRAVFQEHDELLGFPLLGTPITAWFSQEISPNVLQWKEACMASMLISRYADLLILHSLEGWVLLPQLIWRFNIYTDPRKPVSVDSGVRIFGSPTRTSPVLITTNYALTYFTVESDIKSANIDCYLIVVDTGGISVESAVAGRYLTAESMAHALRDYQVADMVDHRYLIVPGLAARLSGDTEEASGWHVIVGPKDSSGIAGLLKARWPPMAQQW
;
A
#
# COMPACT_ATOMS: atom_id res chain seq x y z
N ASP A 1 -19.09 5.34 10.39
CA ASP A 1 -18.66 4.26 11.30
C ASP A 1 -18.05 3.10 10.53
N LEU A 2 -17.10 2.39 11.15
CA LEU A 2 -16.43 1.22 10.56
C LEU A 2 -17.31 -0.04 10.64
N PRO A 3 -17.28 -0.96 9.66
CA PRO A 3 -17.99 -2.25 9.72
C PRO A 3 -17.66 -3.06 10.98
N LEU A 4 -18.56 -3.97 11.37
CA LEU A 4 -18.43 -4.79 12.57
C LEU A 4 -18.24 -6.27 12.25
N ILE A 5 -17.48 -6.96 13.09
CA ILE A 5 -17.43 -8.42 13.15
C ILE A 5 -17.90 -8.81 14.56
N LEU A 6 -18.91 -9.68 14.64
CA LEU A 6 -19.38 -10.24 15.91
C LEU A 6 -18.74 -11.61 16.09
N CYS A 7 -18.00 -11.81 17.17
CA CYS A 7 -17.21 -13.03 17.41
C CYS A 7 -17.77 -13.85 18.57
N THR A 8 -18.45 -14.95 18.26
CA THR A 8 -18.90 -15.97 19.22
C THR A 8 -19.26 -17.26 18.49
N TYR A 9 -19.03 -18.41 19.14
CA TYR A 9 -19.54 -19.70 18.65
C TYR A 9 -20.92 -20.04 19.22
N ASP A 10 -21.43 -19.26 20.17
CA ASP A 10 -22.77 -19.45 20.73
C ASP A 10 -23.81 -18.67 19.91
N PRO A 11 -24.75 -19.36 19.22
CA PRO A 11 -25.79 -18.71 18.42
C PRO A 11 -26.70 -17.78 19.24
N ALA A 12 -26.98 -18.08 20.51
CA ALA A 12 -27.83 -17.23 21.35
C ALA A 12 -27.13 -15.90 21.68
N ILE A 13 -25.83 -15.94 21.94
CA ILE A 13 -25.02 -14.73 22.13
C ILE A 13 -24.92 -13.95 20.81
N MET A 14 -24.78 -14.66 19.68
CA MET A 14 -24.74 -14.04 18.35
C MET A 14 -26.02 -13.26 18.07
N GLU A 15 -27.18 -13.87 18.28
CA GLU A 15 -28.49 -13.24 18.07
C GLU A 15 -28.67 -12.00 18.95
N ALA A 16 -28.30 -12.08 20.23
CA ALA A 16 -28.36 -10.95 21.14
C ALA A 16 -27.49 -9.77 20.65
N GLY A 17 -26.30 -10.06 20.09
CA GLY A 17 -25.43 -9.06 19.47
C GLY A 17 -26.06 -8.44 18.22
N ILE A 18 -26.57 -9.27 17.29
CA ILE A 18 -27.18 -8.82 16.03
C ILE A 18 -28.39 -7.90 16.31
N ALA A 19 -29.20 -8.18 17.33
CA ALA A 19 -30.38 -7.39 17.67
C ALA A 19 -30.08 -5.88 17.85
N HIS A 20 -28.85 -5.53 18.27
CA HIS A 20 -28.40 -4.16 18.46
C HIS A 20 -27.77 -3.52 17.22
N VAL A 21 -27.34 -4.31 16.23
CA VAL A 21 -26.55 -3.81 15.09
C VAL A 21 -26.99 -4.36 13.73
N LYS A 22 -28.19 -4.96 13.64
CA LYS A 22 -28.73 -5.59 12.41
C LYS A 22 -28.68 -4.69 11.19
N ASP A 23 -28.98 -3.40 11.34
CA ASP A 23 -29.00 -2.43 10.23
C ASP A 23 -27.59 -2.15 9.66
N ARG A 24 -26.54 -2.57 10.38
CA ARG A 24 -25.13 -2.42 9.99
C ARG A 24 -24.58 -3.65 9.25
N ARG A 25 -25.36 -4.73 9.15
CA ARG A 25 -25.01 -5.96 8.43
C ARG A 25 -23.63 -6.51 8.84
N PRO A 26 -23.41 -6.83 10.13
CA PRO A 26 -22.11 -7.29 10.62
C PRO A 26 -21.69 -8.65 10.02
N LEU A 27 -20.38 -8.91 9.98
CA LEU A 27 -19.85 -10.25 9.71
C LEU A 27 -20.00 -11.13 10.96
N LEU A 28 -20.62 -12.30 10.80
CA LEU A 28 -20.84 -13.25 11.89
C LEU A 28 -19.69 -14.26 11.94
N TYR A 29 -18.88 -14.22 12.99
CA TYR A 29 -17.81 -15.19 13.24
C TYR A 29 -18.22 -16.11 14.41
N ALA A 30 -18.48 -17.41 14.24
CA ALA A 30 -18.44 -18.20 12.99
C ALA A 30 -19.29 -19.48 13.07
N ALA A 31 -19.66 -20.02 11.91
CA ALA A 31 -20.21 -21.37 11.74
C ALA A 31 -19.09 -22.42 11.75
N THR A 32 -19.27 -23.45 12.56
CA THR A 32 -18.38 -24.60 12.78
C THR A 32 -19.17 -25.89 12.59
N ARG A 33 -18.52 -27.05 12.73
CA ARG A 33 -19.20 -28.36 12.65
C ARG A 33 -20.41 -28.48 13.58
N ASP A 34 -20.34 -27.87 14.76
CA ASP A 34 -21.29 -28.13 15.85
C ASP A 34 -22.47 -27.14 15.88
N ASN A 35 -22.37 -26.01 15.19
CA ASN A 35 -23.35 -24.91 15.26
C ASN A 35 -23.75 -24.32 13.89
N TRP A 36 -23.32 -24.94 12.78
CA TRP A 36 -23.48 -24.34 11.45
C TRP A 36 -24.92 -24.03 11.10
N LYS A 37 -25.88 -24.85 11.55
CA LYS A 37 -27.29 -24.73 11.17
C LYS A 37 -27.92 -23.50 11.81
N GLU A 38 -27.77 -23.36 13.12
CA GLU A 38 -28.27 -22.23 13.89
C GLU A 38 -27.62 -20.92 13.41
N MET A 39 -26.31 -20.95 13.15
CA MET A 39 -25.59 -19.81 12.60
C MET A 39 -26.06 -19.43 11.18
N ALA A 40 -26.39 -20.41 10.34
CA ALA A 40 -26.96 -20.18 9.01
C ALA A 40 -28.35 -19.55 9.08
N GLU A 41 -29.20 -20.03 9.99
CA GLU A 41 -30.55 -19.46 10.21
C GLU A 41 -30.47 -18.00 10.63
N LEU A 42 -29.55 -17.64 11.53
CA LEU A 42 -29.30 -16.25 11.92
C LEU A 42 -28.76 -15.42 10.75
N ALA A 43 -27.81 -15.94 9.98
CA ALA A 43 -27.25 -15.24 8.82
C ALA A 43 -28.33 -14.92 7.77
N ILE A 44 -29.23 -15.87 7.48
CA ILE A 44 -30.35 -15.69 6.55
C ILE A 44 -31.37 -14.71 7.11
N LEU A 45 -31.80 -14.90 8.37
CA LEU A 45 -32.83 -14.08 9.01
C LEU A 45 -32.45 -12.60 9.06
N TYR A 46 -31.17 -12.31 9.36
CA TYR A 46 -30.66 -10.96 9.49
C TYR A 46 -29.87 -10.47 8.25
N ASN A 47 -29.84 -11.25 7.16
CA ASN A 47 -29.11 -10.95 5.93
C ASN A 47 -27.62 -10.55 6.15
N CYS A 48 -26.94 -11.25 7.04
CA CYS A 48 -25.56 -10.98 7.44
C CYS A 48 -24.58 -11.97 6.79
N PRO A 49 -23.38 -11.53 6.37
CA PRO A 49 -22.34 -12.46 5.92
C PRO A 49 -21.86 -13.34 7.07
N LEU A 50 -21.48 -14.58 6.76
CA LEU A 50 -21.14 -15.61 7.74
C LEU A 50 -19.75 -16.20 7.48
N VAL A 51 -18.94 -16.31 8.53
CA VAL A 51 -17.65 -16.98 8.47
C VAL A 51 -17.86 -18.48 8.66
N VAL A 52 -17.24 -19.29 7.79
CA VAL A 52 -17.12 -20.75 7.92
C VAL A 52 -15.75 -21.05 8.52
N SER A 53 -15.70 -21.62 9.71
CA SER A 53 -14.44 -21.92 10.40
C SER A 53 -14.26 -23.44 10.55
N ALA A 54 -13.16 -23.93 10.00
CA ALA A 54 -12.69 -25.31 10.18
C ALA A 54 -11.15 -25.29 10.28
N PRO A 55 -10.61 -24.92 11.46
CA PRO A 55 -9.18 -24.71 11.63
C PRO A 55 -8.37 -25.95 11.27
N GLN A 56 -7.39 -25.78 10.39
CA GLN A 56 -6.46 -26.83 9.93
C GLN A 56 -7.12 -28.04 9.23
N ASP A 57 -8.39 -27.93 8.83
CA ASP A 57 -9.13 -29.00 8.14
C ASP A 57 -9.83 -28.46 6.89
N ILE A 58 -9.10 -28.39 5.78
CA ILE A 58 -9.62 -27.87 4.50
C ILE A 58 -10.76 -28.75 3.96
N SER A 59 -10.72 -30.06 4.24
CA SER A 59 -11.77 -30.98 3.77
C SER A 59 -13.09 -30.70 4.47
N LEU A 60 -13.05 -30.49 5.79
CA LEU A 60 -14.21 -30.06 6.56
C LEU A 60 -14.66 -28.65 6.14
N LEU A 61 -13.73 -27.71 5.96
CA LEU A 61 -14.03 -26.35 5.52
C LEU A 61 -14.88 -26.37 4.25
N ARG A 62 -14.41 -27.10 3.23
CA ARG A 62 -15.11 -27.28 1.95
C ARG A 62 -16.49 -27.93 2.12
N SER A 63 -16.58 -28.95 2.95
CA SER A 63 -17.84 -29.66 3.24
C SER A 63 -18.88 -28.76 3.91
N LEU A 64 -18.45 -27.96 4.90
CA LEU A 64 -19.29 -26.98 5.58
C LEU A 64 -19.72 -25.86 4.62
N THR A 65 -18.81 -25.36 3.78
CA THR A 65 -19.16 -24.36 2.77
C THR A 65 -20.24 -24.88 1.83
N LYS A 66 -20.11 -26.11 1.31
CA LYS A 66 -21.15 -26.73 0.49
C LYS A 66 -22.49 -26.79 1.23
N THR A 67 -22.46 -27.24 2.48
CA THR A 67 -23.67 -27.38 3.31
C THR A 67 -24.37 -26.03 3.49
N LEU A 68 -23.62 -24.97 3.78
CA LEU A 68 -24.16 -23.63 3.99
C LEU A 68 -24.71 -23.01 2.69
N VAL A 69 -24.02 -23.20 1.56
CA VAL A 69 -24.51 -22.76 0.24
C VAL A 69 -25.80 -23.48 -0.12
N ASP A 70 -25.87 -24.80 0.05
CA ASP A 70 -27.08 -25.59 -0.21
C ASP A 70 -28.24 -25.19 0.74
N TYR A 71 -27.93 -24.74 1.96
CA TYR A 71 -28.89 -24.22 2.93
C TYR A 71 -29.39 -22.80 2.58
N GLY A 72 -28.74 -22.12 1.63
CA GLY A 72 -29.14 -20.80 1.13
C GLY A 72 -28.29 -19.62 1.64
N VAL A 73 -27.16 -19.86 2.29
CA VAL A 73 -26.22 -18.80 2.69
C VAL A 73 -25.27 -18.48 1.53
N SER A 74 -25.42 -17.32 0.91
CA SER A 74 -24.60 -16.91 -0.25
C SER A 74 -23.35 -16.09 0.12
N ASP A 75 -23.40 -15.34 1.23
CA ASP A 75 -22.31 -14.45 1.63
C ASP A 75 -21.43 -15.10 2.68
N LEU A 76 -20.42 -15.83 2.20
CA LEU A 76 -19.49 -16.58 3.04
C LEU A 76 -18.08 -15.98 3.03
N VAL A 77 -17.38 -16.19 4.15
CA VAL A 77 -15.94 -15.93 4.31
C VAL A 77 -15.32 -17.18 4.95
N LEU A 78 -14.16 -17.63 4.47
CA LEU A 78 -13.55 -18.88 4.91
C LEU A 78 -12.43 -18.63 5.91
N ASP A 79 -12.48 -19.31 7.04
CA ASP A 79 -11.40 -19.36 8.03
C ASP A 79 -10.79 -20.77 8.06
N PRO A 80 -9.68 -20.99 7.34
CA PRO A 80 -8.94 -22.26 7.39
C PRO A 80 -8.10 -22.41 8.69
N GLY A 81 -8.15 -21.43 9.60
CA GLY A 81 -7.43 -21.41 10.87
C GLY A 81 -6.06 -20.76 10.79
N THR A 82 -5.76 -19.89 11.75
CA THR A 82 -4.44 -19.24 11.93
C THR A 82 -3.76 -19.76 13.18
N ALA A 83 -2.72 -20.59 12.99
CA ALA A 83 -1.88 -21.10 14.06
C ALA A 83 -0.48 -20.44 14.02
N MET A 84 0.04 -20.11 15.20
CA MET A 84 1.40 -19.60 15.40
C MET A 84 2.41 -20.75 15.46
N GLU A 85 3.66 -20.46 15.82
CA GLU A 85 4.68 -21.49 16.06
C GLU A 85 4.20 -22.54 17.07
N PRO A 86 4.49 -23.83 16.82
CA PRO A 86 5.30 -24.38 15.71
C PRO A 86 4.54 -24.57 14.38
N ASN A 87 3.23 -24.30 14.33
CA ASN A 87 2.34 -24.61 13.20
C ASN A 87 2.19 -23.46 12.19
N LEU A 88 3.04 -22.45 12.24
CA LEU A 88 3.06 -21.32 11.30
C LEU A 88 3.10 -21.79 9.84
N ALA A 89 3.93 -22.80 9.54
CA ALA A 89 4.06 -23.35 8.19
C ALA A 89 2.73 -23.92 7.66
N THR A 90 1.97 -24.58 8.52
CA THR A 90 0.65 -25.14 8.17
C THR A 90 -0.35 -24.05 7.85
N THR A 91 -0.34 -22.93 8.61
CA THR A 91 -1.16 -21.76 8.30
C THR A 91 -0.88 -21.24 6.89
N ILE A 92 0.38 -20.97 6.56
CA ILE A 92 0.75 -20.45 5.24
C ILE A 92 0.42 -21.45 4.13
N HIS A 93 0.63 -22.74 4.39
CA HIS A 93 0.29 -23.81 3.47
C HIS A 93 -1.23 -23.84 3.19
N ASN A 94 -2.07 -23.78 4.21
CA ASN A 94 -3.52 -23.89 4.06
C ASN A 94 -4.11 -22.74 3.23
N PHE A 95 -3.73 -21.49 3.54
CA PHE A 95 -4.18 -20.34 2.76
C PHE A 95 -3.75 -20.45 1.29
N SER A 96 -2.53 -20.94 1.04
CA SER A 96 -2.03 -21.16 -0.31
C SER A 96 -2.76 -22.28 -1.04
N GLN A 97 -3.05 -23.39 -0.35
CA GLN A 97 -3.77 -24.53 -0.92
C GLN A 97 -5.22 -24.19 -1.24
N VAL A 98 -5.90 -23.43 -0.37
CA VAL A 98 -7.26 -22.95 -0.66
C VAL A 98 -7.27 -22.12 -1.94
N ARG A 99 -6.38 -21.13 -2.06
CA ARG A 99 -6.31 -20.31 -3.27
C ARG A 99 -5.91 -21.10 -4.52
N ARG A 100 -5.02 -22.09 -4.36
CA ARG A 100 -4.60 -22.99 -5.44
C ARG A 100 -5.76 -23.87 -5.92
N ALA A 101 -6.53 -24.46 -5.02
CA ALA A 101 -7.67 -25.31 -5.36
C ALA A 101 -8.70 -24.54 -6.21
N VAL A 102 -8.95 -23.27 -5.88
CA VAL A 102 -9.86 -22.42 -6.67
C VAL A 102 -9.34 -22.21 -8.10
N PHE A 103 -8.08 -21.83 -8.27
CA PHE A 103 -7.59 -21.41 -9.59
C PHE A 103 -6.97 -22.52 -10.45
N GLN A 104 -6.46 -23.58 -9.84
CA GLN A 104 -5.85 -24.72 -10.56
C GLN A 104 -6.78 -25.93 -10.65
N GLU A 105 -7.61 -26.15 -9.64
CA GLU A 105 -8.52 -27.32 -9.56
C GLU A 105 -9.99 -26.93 -9.82
N HIS A 106 -10.25 -25.63 -10.01
CA HIS A 106 -11.59 -25.07 -10.27
C HIS A 106 -12.61 -25.39 -9.16
N ASP A 107 -12.15 -25.44 -7.90
CA ASP A 107 -13.02 -25.74 -6.76
C ASP A 107 -13.75 -24.49 -6.27
N GLU A 108 -14.93 -24.23 -6.85
CA GLU A 108 -15.75 -23.05 -6.54
C GLU A 108 -16.21 -23.00 -5.07
N LEU A 109 -16.31 -24.15 -4.39
CA LEU A 109 -16.68 -24.22 -2.97
C LEU A 109 -15.64 -23.58 -2.04
N LEU A 110 -14.42 -23.35 -2.53
CA LEU A 110 -13.36 -22.64 -1.82
C LEU A 110 -13.17 -21.21 -2.36
N GLY A 111 -14.01 -20.76 -3.30
CA GLY A 111 -13.91 -19.49 -4.03
C GLY A 111 -14.34 -18.24 -3.26
N PHE A 112 -14.45 -18.32 -1.94
CA PHE A 112 -14.87 -17.20 -1.08
C PHE A 112 -13.65 -16.49 -0.46
N PRO A 113 -13.80 -15.23 0.00
CA PRO A 113 -12.72 -14.50 0.67
C PRO A 113 -12.17 -15.25 1.89
N LEU A 114 -10.87 -15.13 2.14
CA LEU A 114 -10.18 -15.79 3.26
C LEU A 114 -9.99 -14.84 4.44
N LEU A 115 -10.30 -15.33 5.64
CA LEU A 115 -10.09 -14.62 6.90
C LEU A 115 -8.95 -15.26 7.68
N GLY A 116 -8.00 -14.44 8.09
CA GLY A 116 -6.94 -14.80 9.03
C GLY A 116 -7.15 -14.18 10.41
N THR A 117 -6.66 -14.87 11.44
CA THR A 117 -6.75 -14.43 12.84
C THR A 117 -5.36 -14.30 13.47
N PRO A 118 -4.50 -13.36 13.03
CA PRO A 118 -3.23 -13.05 13.71
C PRO A 118 -3.33 -12.81 15.22
N ILE A 119 -4.51 -12.38 15.69
CA ILE A 119 -4.88 -12.31 17.12
C ILE A 119 -4.55 -13.58 17.90
N THR A 120 -4.43 -14.76 17.24
CA THR A 120 -4.06 -16.00 17.92
C THR A 120 -2.67 -15.99 18.56
N ALA A 121 -1.80 -15.03 18.20
CA ALA A 121 -0.54 -14.78 18.90
C ALA A 121 -0.77 -14.58 20.41
N TRP A 122 -1.84 -13.88 20.78
CA TRP A 122 -2.21 -13.53 22.15
C TRP A 122 -2.75 -14.70 22.98
N PHE A 123 -3.02 -15.85 22.35
CA PHE A 123 -3.40 -17.08 23.06
C PHE A 123 -2.19 -18.01 23.31
N SER A 124 -0.97 -17.58 22.98
CA SER A 124 0.24 -18.36 23.26
C SER A 124 0.69 -18.24 24.72
N GLN A 125 1.63 -19.10 25.14
CA GLN A 125 2.21 -19.06 26.50
C GLN A 125 3.23 -17.91 26.69
N GLU A 126 3.52 -17.13 25.64
CA GLU A 126 4.42 -15.99 25.73
C GLU A 126 3.81 -14.90 26.60
N ILE A 127 4.61 -14.32 27.49
CA ILE A 127 4.17 -13.33 28.48
C ILE A 127 4.52 -11.91 28.02
N SER A 128 5.59 -11.75 27.26
CA SER A 128 6.07 -10.43 26.82
C SER A 128 5.13 -9.82 25.78
N PRO A 129 4.44 -8.70 26.09
CA PRO A 129 3.53 -8.05 25.15
C PRO A 129 4.22 -7.64 23.85
N ASN A 130 5.47 -7.17 23.93
CA ASN A 130 6.24 -6.78 22.75
C ASN A 130 6.49 -7.96 21.81
N VAL A 131 6.73 -9.17 22.36
CA VAL A 131 6.94 -10.38 21.55
C VAL A 131 5.62 -10.85 20.94
N LEU A 132 4.50 -10.76 21.67
CA LEU A 132 3.17 -11.07 21.16
C LEU A 132 2.78 -10.13 20.00
N GLN A 133 2.95 -8.82 20.19
CA GLN A 133 2.72 -7.78 19.18
C GLN A 133 3.59 -8.00 17.93
N TRP A 134 4.87 -8.35 18.13
CA TRP A 134 5.78 -8.66 17.04
C TRP A 134 5.32 -9.89 16.25
N LYS A 135 4.98 -10.99 16.94
CA LYS A 135 4.49 -12.23 16.31
C LYS A 135 3.21 -11.99 15.52
N GLU A 136 2.27 -11.24 16.09
CA GLU A 136 1.05 -10.82 15.42
C GLU A 136 1.35 -10.01 14.15
N ALA A 137 2.22 -9.00 14.24
CA ALA A 137 2.62 -8.17 13.11
C ALA A 137 3.29 -8.98 11.99
N CYS A 138 4.13 -9.97 12.33
CA CYS A 138 4.74 -10.86 11.36
C CYS A 138 3.71 -11.77 10.67
N MET A 139 2.82 -12.39 11.45
CA MET A 139 1.76 -13.23 10.88
C MET A 139 0.84 -12.43 9.95
N ALA A 140 0.44 -11.23 10.35
CA ALA A 140 -0.39 -10.35 9.53
C ALA A 140 0.27 -10.05 8.17
N SER A 141 1.55 -9.65 8.16
CA SER A 141 2.31 -9.41 6.92
C SER A 141 2.38 -10.65 6.03
N MET A 142 2.60 -11.83 6.62
CA MET A 142 2.64 -13.09 5.88
C MET A 142 1.28 -13.42 5.25
N LEU A 143 0.18 -13.25 5.98
CA LEU A 143 -1.16 -13.53 5.49
C LEU A 143 -1.65 -12.53 4.44
N ILE A 144 -1.29 -11.24 4.56
CA ILE A 144 -1.48 -10.24 3.48
C ILE A 144 -0.80 -10.73 2.20
N SER A 145 0.41 -11.29 2.31
CA SER A 145 1.16 -11.83 1.17
C SER A 145 0.60 -13.16 0.66
N ARG A 146 -0.17 -13.86 1.49
CA ARG A 146 -0.65 -15.22 1.28
C ARG A 146 -2.17 -15.25 1.35
N TYR A 147 -2.77 -14.44 0.47
CA TYR A 147 -4.15 -14.57 0.02
C TYR A 147 -5.24 -14.30 1.05
N ALA A 148 -4.92 -13.90 2.28
CA ALA A 148 -5.93 -13.46 3.23
C ALA A 148 -6.54 -12.14 2.77
N ASP A 149 -7.87 -12.09 2.76
CA ASP A 149 -8.68 -10.94 2.35
C ASP A 149 -9.14 -10.12 3.56
N LEU A 150 -9.24 -10.74 4.74
CA LEU A 150 -9.56 -10.10 6.02
C LEU A 150 -8.64 -10.60 7.13
N LEU A 151 -8.19 -9.71 8.03
CA LEU A 151 -7.41 -10.07 9.22
C LEU A 151 -8.05 -9.54 10.50
N ILE A 152 -8.11 -10.37 11.55
CA ILE A 152 -8.47 -9.97 12.90
C ILE A 152 -7.20 -9.80 13.73
N LEU A 153 -6.98 -8.57 14.21
CA LEU A 153 -5.83 -8.17 15.02
C LEU A 153 -6.29 -7.74 16.42
N HIS A 154 -5.43 -7.90 17.41
CA HIS A 154 -5.57 -7.37 18.76
C HIS A 154 -4.78 -6.07 18.96
N SER A 155 -3.53 -6.04 18.49
CA SER A 155 -2.64 -4.88 18.67
C SER A 155 -3.19 -3.63 17.99
N LEU A 156 -3.12 -2.49 18.67
CA LEU A 156 -3.52 -1.17 18.16
C LEU A 156 -2.34 -0.20 18.02
N GLU A 157 -1.14 -0.66 18.39
CA GLU A 157 0.07 0.12 18.38
C GLU A 157 0.46 0.49 16.94
N GLY A 158 0.81 1.77 16.74
CA GLY A 158 1.17 2.29 15.42
C GLY A 158 2.31 1.52 14.76
N TRP A 159 3.28 1.00 15.52
CA TRP A 159 4.39 0.22 14.98
C TRP A 159 4.00 -1.19 14.53
N VAL A 160 2.87 -1.73 15.02
CA VAL A 160 2.30 -3.00 14.53
C VAL A 160 1.48 -2.74 13.28
N LEU A 161 0.64 -1.69 13.29
CA LEU A 161 -0.33 -1.40 12.22
C LEU A 161 0.29 -0.73 10.98
N LEU A 162 1.22 0.22 11.16
CA LEU A 162 1.81 0.99 10.05
C LEU A 162 2.52 0.09 9.02
N PRO A 163 3.33 -0.91 9.42
CA PRO A 163 3.91 -1.86 8.47
C PRO A 163 2.86 -2.61 7.65
N GLN A 164 1.70 -2.98 8.24
CA GLN A 164 0.64 -3.70 7.53
C GLN A 164 -0.01 -2.82 6.46
N LEU A 165 -0.23 -1.54 6.77
CA LEU A 165 -0.79 -0.58 5.83
C LEU A 165 0.15 -0.34 4.65
N ILE A 166 1.44 -0.15 4.92
CA ILE A 166 2.48 0.00 3.89
C ILE A 166 2.58 -1.27 3.05
N TRP A 167 2.62 -2.44 3.69
CA TRP A 167 2.76 -3.71 3.00
C TRP A 167 1.55 -4.03 2.11
N ARG A 168 0.34 -3.81 2.62
CA ARG A 168 -0.90 -3.93 1.83
C ARG A 168 -0.88 -2.99 0.63
N PHE A 169 -0.48 -1.73 0.81
CA PHE A 169 -0.38 -0.78 -0.31
C PHE A 169 0.58 -1.28 -1.39
N ASN A 170 1.74 -1.80 -0.98
CA ASN A 170 2.75 -2.31 -1.91
C ASN A 170 2.27 -3.57 -2.67
N ILE A 171 1.69 -4.55 -1.97
CA ILE A 171 1.28 -5.82 -2.58
C ILE A 171 0.06 -5.66 -3.50
N TYR A 172 -0.87 -4.77 -3.18
CA TYR A 172 -2.10 -4.59 -3.95
C TYR A 172 -2.03 -3.45 -4.98
N THR A 173 -0.85 -2.83 -5.19
CA THR A 173 -0.63 -1.89 -6.29
C THR A 173 -0.61 -2.62 -7.63
N ASP A 174 -1.31 -2.11 -8.66
CA ASP A 174 -1.27 -2.72 -10.01
C ASP A 174 0.17 -2.66 -10.54
N PRO A 175 0.84 -3.80 -10.74
CA PRO A 175 2.25 -3.82 -11.15
C PRO A 175 2.46 -3.28 -12.57
N ARG A 176 1.39 -3.10 -13.36
CA ARG A 176 1.45 -2.58 -14.74
C ARG A 176 1.26 -1.07 -14.80
N LYS A 177 0.73 -0.45 -13.73
CA LYS A 177 0.45 0.98 -13.68
C LYS A 177 1.20 1.59 -12.51
N PRO A 178 2.40 2.14 -12.76
CA PRO A 178 3.13 2.86 -11.73
C PRO A 178 2.26 3.98 -11.16
N VAL A 179 2.23 4.09 -9.83
CA VAL A 179 1.54 5.19 -9.16
C VAL A 179 2.27 6.47 -9.52
N SER A 180 1.58 7.40 -10.16
CA SER A 180 2.12 8.66 -10.64
C SER A 180 1.38 9.84 -10.05
N VAL A 181 2.03 11.00 -10.06
CA VAL A 181 1.42 12.31 -9.78
C VAL A 181 1.21 13.06 -11.08
N ASP A 182 0.32 14.05 -11.10
CA ASP A 182 0.14 14.88 -12.29
C ASP A 182 1.43 15.63 -12.60
N SER A 183 1.81 15.67 -13.88
CA SER A 183 2.96 16.45 -14.33
C SER A 183 2.68 17.97 -14.24
N GLY A 184 3.73 18.78 -14.30
CA GLY A 184 3.62 20.24 -14.22
C GLY A 184 4.49 20.85 -13.13
N VAL A 185 4.27 22.14 -12.86
CA VAL A 185 5.02 22.87 -11.83
C VAL A 185 4.36 22.68 -10.47
N ARG A 186 5.17 22.43 -9.45
CA ARG A 186 4.79 22.51 -8.04
C ARG A 186 5.54 23.64 -7.37
N ILE A 187 4.80 24.47 -6.64
CA ILE A 187 5.31 25.65 -5.95
C ILE A 187 5.45 25.28 -4.48
N PHE A 188 6.67 25.39 -3.95
CA PHE A 188 6.94 25.16 -2.54
C PHE A 188 7.30 26.46 -1.84
N GLY A 189 6.64 26.72 -0.71
CA GLY A 189 6.83 27.94 0.07
C GLY A 189 6.32 29.18 -0.65
N SER A 190 7.12 30.24 -0.69
CA SER A 190 6.83 31.52 -1.35
C SER A 190 7.96 31.93 -2.30
N PRO A 191 8.18 31.19 -3.41
CA PRO A 191 9.32 31.43 -4.29
C PRO A 191 9.20 32.76 -5.00
N THR A 192 10.35 33.41 -5.18
CA THR A 192 10.50 34.67 -5.92
C THR A 192 11.02 34.39 -7.33
N ARG A 193 11.20 35.45 -8.14
CA ARG A 193 11.77 35.33 -9.49
C ARG A 193 13.25 34.90 -9.49
N THR A 194 13.90 34.83 -8.33
CA THR A 194 15.28 34.35 -8.17
C THR A 194 15.37 32.98 -7.47
N SER A 195 14.23 32.36 -7.17
CA SER A 195 14.17 31.06 -6.50
C SER A 195 14.60 29.92 -7.43
N PRO A 196 15.21 28.84 -6.88
CA PRO A 196 15.68 27.73 -7.68
C PRO A 196 14.55 26.99 -8.40
N VAL A 197 14.88 26.51 -9.60
CA VAL A 197 14.05 25.61 -10.41
C VAL A 197 14.69 24.23 -10.38
N LEU A 198 13.98 23.24 -9.83
CA LEU A 198 14.39 21.85 -9.77
C LEU A 198 13.54 21.03 -10.73
N ILE A 199 14.05 19.89 -11.20
CA ILE A 199 13.27 18.95 -12.01
C ILE A 199 13.27 17.54 -11.40
N THR A 200 12.15 16.84 -11.55
CA THR A 200 11.97 15.45 -11.13
C THR A 200 11.00 14.74 -12.06
N THR A 201 10.80 13.44 -11.86
CA THR A 201 9.85 12.61 -12.60
C THR A 201 8.50 12.52 -11.87
N ASN A 202 7.44 12.18 -12.59
CA ASN A 202 6.10 12.02 -12.03
C ASN A 202 5.83 10.69 -11.32
N TYR A 203 6.84 9.83 -11.09
CA TYR A 203 6.69 8.67 -10.21
C TYR A 203 6.38 9.11 -8.78
N ALA A 204 5.27 8.64 -8.20
CA ALA A 204 4.75 9.16 -6.94
C ALA A 204 5.76 9.05 -5.80
N LEU A 205 6.46 7.93 -5.68
CA LEU A 205 7.46 7.76 -4.62
C LEU A 205 8.64 8.73 -4.80
N THR A 206 9.13 8.93 -6.02
CA THR A 206 10.17 9.93 -6.29
C THR A 206 9.69 11.33 -5.96
N TYR A 207 8.48 11.70 -6.40
CA TYR A 207 7.91 13.01 -6.15
C TYR A 207 7.76 13.29 -4.65
N PHE A 208 7.12 12.38 -3.90
CA PHE A 208 6.85 12.60 -2.48
C PHE A 208 8.12 12.60 -1.63
N THR A 209 9.15 11.85 -2.01
CA THR A 209 10.47 11.93 -1.35
C THR A 209 11.09 13.31 -1.55
N VAL A 210 11.14 13.81 -2.79
CA VAL A 210 11.68 15.15 -3.09
C VAL A 210 10.85 16.25 -2.41
N GLU A 211 9.52 16.13 -2.45
CA GLU A 211 8.60 17.06 -1.78
C GLU A 211 8.85 17.10 -0.26
N SER A 212 8.98 15.95 0.38
CA SER A 212 9.23 15.85 1.82
C SER A 212 10.54 16.52 2.21
N ASP A 213 11.61 16.31 1.43
CA ASP A 213 12.91 16.94 1.68
C ASP A 213 12.87 18.46 1.47
N ILE A 214 12.18 18.94 0.44
CA ILE A 214 11.98 20.37 0.19
C ILE A 214 11.20 21.03 1.34
N LYS A 215 10.09 20.41 1.77
CA LYS A 215 9.25 20.92 2.87
C LYS A 215 9.99 20.92 4.20
N SER A 216 10.65 19.82 4.54
CA SER A 216 11.39 19.69 5.80
C SER A 216 12.56 20.67 5.90
N ALA A 217 13.17 21.03 4.77
CA ALA A 217 14.23 22.03 4.68
C ALA A 217 13.72 23.48 4.54
N ASN A 218 12.40 23.71 4.48
CA ASN A 218 11.78 25.03 4.25
C ASN A 218 12.36 25.76 3.03
N ILE A 219 12.48 25.06 1.89
CA ILE A 219 13.03 25.63 0.66
C ILE A 219 11.91 26.25 -0.18
N ASP A 220 12.09 27.52 -0.54
CA ASP A 220 11.23 28.22 -1.50
C ASP A 220 11.69 27.95 -2.95
N CYS A 221 10.97 27.12 -3.69
CA CYS A 221 11.39 26.71 -5.05
C CYS A 221 10.24 26.32 -5.98
N TYR A 222 10.55 26.25 -7.28
CA TYR A 222 9.72 25.62 -8.30
C TYR A 222 10.24 24.21 -8.58
N LEU A 223 9.38 23.19 -8.44
CA LEU A 223 9.69 21.81 -8.82
C LEU A 223 8.93 21.44 -10.09
N ILE A 224 9.66 21.18 -11.15
CA ILE A 224 9.16 20.72 -12.44
C ILE A 224 9.00 19.20 -12.39
N VAL A 225 7.77 18.73 -12.52
CA VAL A 225 7.44 17.32 -12.57
C VAL A 225 7.24 16.91 -14.03
N VAL A 226 8.20 16.16 -14.57
CA VAL A 226 8.15 15.65 -15.95
C VAL A 226 7.35 14.35 -16.00
N ASP A 227 6.46 14.23 -16.98
CA ASP A 227 5.75 12.98 -17.21
C ASP A 227 6.69 11.93 -17.81
N THR A 228 6.96 10.87 -17.04
CA THR A 228 7.74 9.70 -17.46
C THR A 228 6.90 8.43 -17.46
N GLY A 229 5.56 8.55 -17.43
CA GLY A 229 4.65 7.42 -17.25
C GLY A 229 4.72 6.82 -15.83
N GLY A 230 5.14 7.62 -14.84
CA GLY A 230 5.31 7.16 -13.46
C GLY A 230 6.58 6.34 -13.22
N ILE A 231 7.65 6.59 -13.98
CA ILE A 231 8.93 5.88 -13.83
C ILE A 231 9.93 6.74 -13.07
N SER A 232 10.67 6.15 -12.12
CA SER A 232 11.69 6.82 -11.31
C SER A 232 12.81 7.43 -12.17
N VAL A 233 13.56 8.41 -11.63
CA VAL A 233 14.61 9.12 -12.37
C VAL A 233 15.60 8.18 -13.07
N GLU A 234 16.27 7.29 -12.35
CA GLU A 234 17.32 6.44 -12.93
C GLU A 234 16.76 5.50 -14.00
N SER A 235 15.61 4.87 -13.72
CA SER A 235 14.93 3.97 -14.65
C SER A 235 14.41 4.74 -15.87
N ALA A 236 13.89 5.95 -15.71
CA ALA A 236 13.39 6.77 -16.79
C ALA A 236 14.52 7.24 -17.71
N VAL A 237 15.67 7.63 -17.15
CA VAL A 237 16.84 7.98 -17.95
C VAL A 237 17.38 6.74 -18.69
N ALA A 238 17.44 5.57 -18.04
CA ALA A 238 17.89 4.34 -18.69
C ALA A 238 16.94 3.86 -19.79
N GLY A 239 15.62 3.95 -19.54
CA GLY A 239 14.57 3.60 -20.48
C GLY A 239 14.25 4.68 -21.51
N ARG A 240 14.96 5.82 -21.50
CA ARG A 240 14.75 6.98 -22.38
C ARG A 240 13.35 7.62 -22.30
N TYR A 241 12.69 7.48 -21.16
CA TYR A 241 11.47 8.22 -20.82
C TYR A 241 11.77 9.62 -20.29
N LEU A 242 12.95 9.80 -19.67
CA LEU A 242 13.50 11.10 -19.33
C LEU A 242 14.72 11.37 -20.22
N THR A 243 14.58 12.32 -21.14
CA THR A 243 15.64 12.77 -22.07
C THR A 243 15.86 14.29 -21.96
N ALA A 244 16.96 14.78 -22.54
CA ALA A 244 17.22 16.21 -22.64
C ALA A 244 16.08 16.98 -23.31
N GLU A 245 15.51 16.42 -24.39
CA GLU A 245 14.37 16.99 -25.10
C GLU A 245 13.13 17.02 -24.23
N SER A 246 12.81 15.92 -23.52
CA SER A 246 11.64 15.88 -22.64
C SER A 246 11.70 16.93 -21.53
N MET A 247 12.89 17.19 -20.96
CA MET A 247 13.09 18.24 -19.96
C MET A 247 12.98 19.63 -20.57
N ALA A 248 13.58 19.85 -21.74
CA ALA A 248 13.47 21.11 -22.47
C ALA A 248 12.01 21.41 -22.89
N HIS A 249 11.25 20.39 -23.28
CA HIS A 249 9.83 20.48 -23.58
C HIS A 249 9.04 20.87 -22.33
N ALA A 250 9.24 20.18 -21.21
CA ALA A 250 8.59 20.51 -19.94
C ALA A 250 8.84 21.97 -19.50
N LEU A 251 10.06 22.48 -19.65
CA LEU A 251 10.38 23.89 -19.34
C LEU A 251 9.58 24.89 -20.19
N ARG A 252 9.35 24.56 -21.46
CA ARG A 252 8.57 25.39 -22.40
C ARG A 252 7.08 25.27 -22.16
N ASP A 253 6.57 24.04 -22.11
CA ASP A 253 5.14 23.74 -21.97
C ASP A 253 4.58 24.29 -20.66
N TYR A 254 5.39 24.25 -19.60
CA TYR A 254 5.01 24.78 -18.28
C TYR A 254 5.39 26.25 -18.09
N GLN A 255 5.88 26.94 -19.12
CA GLN A 255 6.17 28.38 -19.11
C GLN A 255 7.09 28.82 -17.95
N VAL A 256 8.07 27.98 -17.61
CA VAL A 256 8.95 28.20 -16.44
C VAL A 256 9.78 29.47 -16.58
N ALA A 257 10.09 29.84 -17.83
CA ALA A 257 10.81 31.07 -18.19
C ALA A 257 10.11 32.36 -17.73
N ASP A 258 8.80 32.34 -17.54
CA ASP A 258 8.01 33.50 -17.10
C ASP A 258 7.98 33.62 -15.57
N MET A 259 8.31 32.53 -14.86
CA MET A 259 8.28 32.43 -13.39
C MET A 259 9.56 32.97 -12.74
N VAL A 260 10.70 32.95 -13.45
CA VAL A 260 12.02 33.33 -12.94
C VAL A 260 12.79 34.25 -13.89
N ASP A 261 13.67 35.09 -13.32
CA ASP A 261 14.53 36.04 -14.05
C ASP A 261 15.89 35.44 -14.46
N HIS A 262 16.05 34.13 -14.31
CA HIS A 262 17.27 33.42 -14.67
C HIS A 262 16.97 32.23 -15.59
N ARG A 263 18.04 31.55 -16.03
CA ARG A 263 17.98 30.32 -16.84
C ARG A 263 18.89 29.27 -16.23
N TYR A 264 18.53 28.82 -15.02
CA TYR A 264 19.25 27.78 -14.28
C TYR A 264 18.28 26.67 -13.88
N LEU A 265 18.62 25.43 -14.23
CA LEU A 265 17.84 24.24 -13.92
C LEU A 265 18.68 23.29 -13.05
N ILE A 266 18.14 22.85 -11.92
CA ILE A 266 18.77 21.83 -11.10
C ILE A 266 18.21 20.46 -11.48
N VAL A 267 19.07 19.59 -12.03
CA VAL A 267 18.72 18.21 -12.40
C VAL A 267 19.12 17.22 -11.31
N PRO A 268 18.41 16.11 -11.12
CA PRO A 268 18.83 15.07 -10.19
C PRO A 268 20.21 14.52 -10.56
N GLY A 269 21.02 14.15 -9.56
CA GLY A 269 22.35 13.58 -9.80
C GLY A 269 22.34 12.27 -10.58
N LEU A 270 21.22 11.53 -10.55
CA LEU A 270 21.01 10.32 -11.36
C LEU A 270 20.77 10.62 -12.85
N ALA A 271 20.44 11.88 -13.19
CA ALA A 271 20.30 12.37 -14.56
C ALA A 271 21.53 13.17 -15.03
N ALA A 272 22.64 13.17 -14.27
CA ALA A 272 23.83 13.97 -14.57
C ALA A 272 24.38 13.77 -16.00
N ARG A 273 24.28 12.55 -16.54
CA ARG A 273 24.73 12.25 -17.91
C ARG A 273 23.98 13.00 -19.01
N LEU A 274 22.79 13.53 -18.71
CA LEU A 274 21.98 14.31 -19.66
C LEU A 274 22.28 15.82 -19.56
N SER A 275 23.15 16.28 -18.65
CA SER A 275 23.26 17.71 -18.35
C SER A 275 23.66 18.54 -19.56
N GLY A 276 24.71 18.15 -20.29
CA GLY A 276 25.18 18.87 -21.47
C GLY A 276 24.13 18.95 -22.57
N ASP A 277 23.56 17.80 -22.95
CA ASP A 277 22.50 17.72 -23.96
C ASP A 277 21.26 18.55 -23.55
N THR A 278 20.96 18.61 -22.25
CA THR A 278 19.84 19.41 -21.72
C THR A 278 20.14 20.90 -21.80
N GLU A 279 21.38 21.34 -21.53
CA GLU A 279 21.77 22.74 -21.72
C GLU A 279 21.60 23.16 -23.18
N GLU A 280 22.07 22.34 -24.11
CA GLU A 280 21.94 22.60 -25.55
C GLU A 280 20.46 22.64 -26.00
N ALA A 281 19.66 21.66 -25.58
CA ALA A 281 18.26 21.54 -26.01
C ALA A 281 17.32 22.58 -25.37
N SER A 282 17.63 23.04 -24.15
CA SER A 282 16.77 23.97 -23.41
C SER A 282 17.24 25.42 -23.47
N GLY A 283 18.54 25.67 -23.64
CA GLY A 283 19.15 26.98 -23.46
C GLY A 283 19.25 27.43 -21.99
N TRP A 284 19.00 26.53 -21.04
CA TRP A 284 19.18 26.77 -19.60
C TRP A 284 20.52 26.20 -19.15
N HIS A 285 21.18 26.88 -18.22
CA HIS A 285 22.34 26.34 -17.53
C HIS A 285 21.94 25.24 -16.54
N VAL A 286 22.52 24.06 -16.65
CA VAL A 286 22.14 22.89 -15.87
C VAL A 286 23.11 22.68 -14.71
N ILE A 287 22.58 22.72 -13.49
CA ILE A 287 23.30 22.39 -12.28
C ILE A 287 22.95 20.95 -11.91
N VAL A 288 23.97 20.08 -11.89
CA VAL A 288 23.80 18.70 -11.39
C VAL A 288 23.63 18.74 -9.87
N GLY A 289 22.46 18.32 -9.40
CA GLY A 289 22.12 18.16 -8.00
C GLY A 289 22.61 16.83 -7.41
N PRO A 290 22.25 16.54 -6.15
CA PRO A 290 22.63 15.29 -5.50
C PRO A 290 21.91 14.08 -6.10
N LYS A 291 22.46 12.88 -5.89
CA LYS A 291 21.78 11.62 -6.26
C LYS A 291 20.57 11.34 -5.36
N ASP A 292 20.63 11.77 -4.11
CA ASP A 292 19.58 11.64 -3.09
C ASP A 292 19.03 13.02 -2.73
N SER A 293 17.70 13.17 -2.65
CA SER A 293 17.04 14.46 -2.45
C SER A 293 17.31 15.08 -1.07
N SER A 294 17.72 14.30 -0.07
CA SER A 294 18.14 14.82 1.23
C SER A 294 19.33 15.81 1.12
N GLY A 295 20.10 15.71 0.03
CA GLY A 295 21.22 16.61 -0.25
C GLY A 295 20.82 17.98 -0.84
N ILE A 296 19.55 18.21 -1.19
CA ILE A 296 19.12 19.44 -1.88
C ILE A 296 19.44 20.68 -1.04
N ALA A 297 19.14 20.66 0.26
CA ALA A 297 19.41 21.79 1.16
C ALA A 297 20.91 22.16 1.19
N GLY A 298 21.78 21.14 1.23
CA GLY A 298 23.23 21.33 1.19
C GLY A 298 23.72 21.93 -0.13
N LEU A 299 23.19 21.44 -1.26
CA LEU A 299 23.49 21.97 -2.59
C LEU A 299 23.11 23.46 -2.69
N LEU A 300 21.89 23.82 -2.31
CA LEU A 300 21.39 25.18 -2.42
C LEU A 300 22.20 26.14 -1.53
N LYS A 301 22.53 25.74 -0.31
CA LYS A 301 23.37 26.55 0.59
C LYS A 301 24.77 26.80 0.01
N ALA A 302 25.33 25.84 -0.69
CA ALA A 302 26.69 25.93 -1.23
C ALA A 302 26.76 26.60 -2.61
N ARG A 303 25.71 26.48 -3.43
CA ARG A 303 25.75 26.79 -4.87
C ARG A 303 24.60 27.68 -5.36
N TRP A 304 23.71 28.16 -4.48
CA TRP A 304 22.58 29.01 -4.86
C TRP A 304 22.55 30.34 -4.07
N PRO A 305 22.38 31.51 -4.75
CA PRO A 305 22.37 31.68 -6.20
C PRO A 305 23.75 31.34 -6.81
N PRO A 306 23.81 30.81 -8.04
CA PRO A 306 25.08 30.51 -8.68
C PRO A 306 25.90 31.80 -8.80
N MET A 307 27.15 31.78 -8.29
CA MET A 307 28.07 32.89 -8.53
C MET A 307 28.25 33.03 -10.04
N ALA A 308 28.08 34.24 -10.57
CA ALA A 308 28.33 34.52 -11.97
C ALA A 308 29.73 33.99 -12.33
N GLN A 309 29.81 32.97 -13.18
CA GLN A 309 31.07 32.62 -13.82
C GLN A 309 31.46 33.84 -14.65
N GLN A 310 32.41 34.63 -14.14
CA GLN A 310 33.12 35.60 -14.95
C GLN A 310 33.86 34.80 -16.02
N TRP A 311 33.43 34.97 -17.26
CA TRP A 311 34.14 34.47 -18.44
C TRP A 311 35.46 35.22 -18.58
#